data_AF-A0A316M301-F1
#
_entry.id   AF-A0A316M301-F1
#
_cell.length_a   1.000
_cell.length_b   1.000
_cell.length_c   1.000
_cell.angle_alpha   90.00
_cell.angle_beta   90.00
_cell.angle_gamma   90.00
#
_symmetry.space_group_name_H-M   'P 1'
#
loop_
_entity.id
_entity.type
_entity.pdbx_description
1 polymer ?
#
loop_
_entity_poly.entity_id
_entity_poly.type
_entity_poly.pdbx_seq_one_letter_code
_entity_poly.pdbx_strand_id
1 'polypeptide(L)'
;MQKTEFLDRLRTALADLPAEELEKTLGYYAEMIEDRMEDGMDEEAAVAAMGDPEAVAREILLDAPLGTLVRAKIKPKRALSGWEILLLVLGAPLWLPLLATAAALLFTVYALIWSLMATLWALSAAVLFSGVAAAVGSVWVWMQNVSSGLFVLGGALACCGLGIFGLLGMKVLTAFAVRLTVKLLRATKSLFIRRRKEDETGEAI
;
A
#
# COMPACT_ATOMS: atom_id res chain seq x y z
N MET A 1 -9.84 -47.44 15.61
CA MET A 1 -10.50 -46.40 14.77
C MET A 1 -10.80 -47.03 13.45
N GLN A 2 -12.04 -46.91 12.98
CA GLN A 2 -12.49 -47.49 11.71
C GLN A 2 -12.02 -46.62 10.54
N LYS A 3 -11.97 -47.20 9.33
CA LYS A 3 -11.52 -46.50 8.11
C LYS A 3 -12.31 -45.21 7.85
N THR A 4 -13.62 -45.26 8.03
CA THR A 4 -14.52 -44.11 7.84
C THR A 4 -14.18 -42.96 8.78
N GLU A 5 -13.90 -43.28 10.04
CA GLU A 5 -13.54 -42.30 11.07
C GLU A 5 -12.18 -41.65 10.79
N PHE A 6 -11.21 -42.43 10.30
CA PHE A 6 -9.91 -41.92 9.89
C PHE A 6 -10.03 -40.94 8.71
N LEU A 7 -10.77 -41.32 7.67
CA LEU A 7 -10.95 -40.48 6.47
C LEU A 7 -11.74 -39.20 6.77
N ASP A 8 -12.75 -39.24 7.64
CA ASP A 8 -13.49 -38.03 8.05
C ASP A 8 -12.63 -37.05 8.86
N ARG A 9 -11.76 -37.57 9.74
CA ARG A 9 -10.80 -36.73 10.46
C ARG A 9 -9.75 -36.14 9.53
N LEU A 10 -9.21 -36.93 8.61
CA LEU A 10 -8.26 -36.48 7.60
C LEU A 10 -8.87 -35.41 6.68
N ARG A 11 -10.14 -35.59 6.28
CA ARG A 11 -10.90 -34.60 5.51
C ARG A 11 -11.03 -33.27 6.23
N THR A 12 -11.34 -33.32 7.53
CA THR A 12 -11.49 -32.14 8.37
C THR A 12 -10.16 -31.41 8.54
N ALA A 13 -9.08 -32.15 8.76
CA ALA A 13 -7.74 -31.59 8.94
C ALA A 13 -7.14 -31.02 7.63
N LEU A 14 -7.56 -31.52 6.47
CA LEU A 14 -7.13 -31.05 5.14
C LEU A 14 -8.11 -30.03 4.49
N ALA A 15 -9.02 -29.42 5.26
CA ALA A 15 -10.02 -28.48 4.73
C ALA A 15 -9.42 -27.25 4.01
N ASP A 16 -8.16 -26.92 4.28
CA ASP A 16 -7.42 -25.81 3.67
C ASP A 16 -6.88 -26.12 2.26
N LEU A 17 -6.99 -27.36 1.78
CA LEU A 17 -6.59 -27.74 0.42
C LEU A 17 -7.69 -27.53 -0.62
N PRO A 18 -7.34 -27.38 -1.90
CA PRO A 18 -8.31 -27.41 -2.99
C PRO A 18 -9.12 -28.72 -2.98
N ALA A 19 -10.42 -28.65 -3.30
CA ALA A 19 -11.31 -29.82 -3.26
C ALA A 19 -10.83 -31.00 -4.12
N GLU A 20 -10.20 -30.71 -5.26
CA GLU A 20 -9.62 -31.72 -6.18
C GLU A 20 -8.42 -32.45 -5.57
N GLU A 21 -7.54 -31.72 -4.84
CA GLU A 21 -6.41 -32.32 -4.15
C GLU A 21 -6.86 -33.09 -2.90
N LEU A 22 -7.84 -32.55 -2.17
CA LEU A 22 -8.45 -33.22 -1.02
C LEU A 22 -9.02 -34.59 -1.38
N GLU A 23 -9.83 -34.67 -2.44
CA GLU A 23 -10.42 -35.95 -2.89
C GLU A 23 -9.36 -36.94 -3.35
N LYS A 24 -8.31 -36.48 -4.05
CA LYS A 24 -7.21 -37.32 -4.48
C LYS A 24 -6.42 -37.89 -3.30
N THR A 25 -6.13 -37.06 -2.29
CA THR A 25 -5.43 -37.48 -1.09
C THR A 25 -6.27 -38.47 -0.27
N LEU A 26 -7.57 -38.21 -0.10
CA LEU A 26 -8.47 -39.14 0.59
C LEU A 26 -8.56 -40.48 -0.16
N GLY A 27 -8.63 -40.46 -1.49
CA GLY A 27 -8.63 -41.66 -2.33
C GLY A 27 -7.35 -42.48 -2.17
N TYR A 28 -6.18 -41.83 -2.19
CA TYR A 28 -4.90 -42.50 -1.99
C TYR A 28 -4.80 -43.23 -0.64
N TYR A 29 -5.23 -42.59 0.45
CA TYR A 29 -5.23 -43.23 1.76
C TYR A 29 -6.30 -44.32 1.88
N ALA A 30 -7.46 -44.16 1.22
CA ALA A 30 -8.50 -45.18 1.20
C ALA A 30 -8.02 -46.46 0.49
N GLU A 31 -7.35 -46.33 -0.66
CA GLU A 31 -6.74 -47.43 -1.41
C GLU A 31 -5.65 -48.12 -0.58
N MET A 32 -4.79 -47.34 0.08
CA MET A 32 -3.71 -47.89 0.92
C MET A 32 -4.22 -48.68 2.15
N ILE A 33 -5.38 -48.31 2.69
CA ILE A 33 -6.05 -49.04 3.77
C ILE A 33 -6.71 -50.31 3.21
N GLU A 34 -7.32 -50.23 2.02
CA GLU A 34 -7.92 -51.38 1.33
C GLU A 34 -6.89 -52.46 1.00
N ASP A 35 -5.75 -52.10 0.41
CA ASP A 35 -4.66 -53.03 0.08
C ASP A 35 -4.22 -53.83 1.32
N ARG A 36 -4.10 -53.17 2.48
CA ARG A 36 -3.70 -53.82 3.74
C ARG A 36 -4.78 -54.74 4.30
N MET A 37 -6.05 -54.41 4.10
CA MET A 37 -7.15 -55.30 4.47
C MET A 37 -7.22 -56.52 3.55
N GLU A 38 -6.92 -56.36 2.26
CA GLU A 38 -6.81 -57.48 1.30
C GLU A 38 -5.65 -58.42 1.63
N ASP A 39 -4.54 -57.89 2.16
CA ASP A 39 -3.41 -58.67 2.70
C ASP A 39 -3.73 -59.41 4.02
N GLY A 40 -4.97 -59.32 4.51
CA GLY A 40 -5.46 -60.07 5.67
C GLY A 40 -5.27 -59.36 7.01
N MET A 41 -4.98 -58.05 7.03
CA MET A 41 -5.00 -57.27 8.27
C MET A 41 -6.42 -56.86 8.64
N ASP A 42 -6.74 -56.89 9.94
CA ASP A 42 -7.99 -56.30 10.44
C ASP A 42 -7.99 -54.78 10.21
N GLU A 43 -9.18 -54.23 9.96
CA GLU A 43 -9.39 -52.81 9.62
C GLU A 43 -8.73 -51.85 10.63
N GLU A 44 -8.83 -52.16 11.93
CA GLU A 44 -8.21 -51.35 12.99
C GLU A 44 -6.68 -51.37 12.93
N ALA A 45 -6.08 -52.49 12.54
CA ALA A 45 -4.64 -52.63 12.38
C ALA A 45 -4.14 -51.93 11.11
N ALA A 46 -4.92 -51.99 10.03
CA ALA A 46 -4.63 -51.27 8.79
C ALA A 46 -4.66 -49.75 8.98
N VAL A 47 -5.64 -49.23 9.73
CA VAL A 47 -5.72 -47.80 10.09
C VAL A 47 -4.62 -47.40 11.06
N ALA A 48 -4.29 -48.24 12.05
CA ALA A 48 -3.18 -47.98 12.98
C ALA A 48 -1.83 -47.86 12.26
N ALA A 49 -1.64 -48.58 11.16
CA ALA A 49 -0.43 -48.50 10.33
C ALA A 49 -0.30 -47.18 9.56
N MET A 50 -1.39 -46.43 9.36
CA MET A 50 -1.36 -45.10 8.71
C MET A 50 -0.90 -43.99 9.65
N GLY A 51 -0.91 -44.24 10.97
CA GLY A 51 -0.57 -43.25 11.97
C GLY A 51 -1.74 -42.33 12.34
N ASP A 52 -1.41 -41.19 12.93
CA ASP A 52 -2.39 -40.21 13.40
C ASP A 52 -2.87 -39.31 12.24
N PRO A 53 -4.19 -39.25 11.94
CA PRO A 53 -4.71 -38.47 10.82
C PRO A 53 -4.39 -36.97 10.90
N GLU A 54 -4.24 -36.38 12.10
CA GLU A 54 -3.85 -34.97 12.25
C GLU A 54 -2.36 -34.74 11.93
N ALA A 55 -1.49 -35.65 12.37
CA ALA A 55 -0.07 -35.61 12.04
C ALA A 55 0.18 -35.75 10.54
N VAL A 56 -0.52 -36.70 9.90
CA VAL A 56 -0.49 -36.91 8.45
C VAL A 56 -0.98 -35.67 7.71
N ALA A 57 -2.09 -35.07 8.14
CA ALA A 57 -2.62 -33.86 7.51
C ALA A 57 -1.63 -32.68 7.60
N ARG A 58 -0.97 -32.52 8.75
CA ARG A 58 0.01 -31.47 8.98
C ARG A 58 1.22 -31.62 8.07
N GLU A 59 1.71 -32.83 7.87
CA GLU A 59 2.83 -33.11 6.96
C GLU A 59 2.46 -32.77 5.51
N ILE A 60 1.27 -33.19 5.07
CA ILE A 60 0.73 -32.88 3.73
C ILE A 60 0.59 -31.38 3.51
N LEU A 61 0.11 -30.62 4.50
CA LEU A 61 -0.01 -29.16 4.42
C LEU A 61 1.34 -28.44 4.41
N LEU A 62 2.35 -28.99 5.08
CA LEU A 62 3.71 -28.42 5.10
C LEU A 62 4.43 -28.65 3.76
N ASP A 63 4.19 -29.79 3.11
CA ASP A 63 4.74 -30.13 1.80
C ASP A 63 3.95 -29.52 0.63
N ALA A 64 2.73 -29.02 0.88
CA ALA A 64 1.91 -28.38 -0.13
C ALA A 64 2.56 -27.06 -0.62
N PRO A 65 2.65 -26.84 -1.95
CA PRO A 65 3.16 -25.59 -2.48
C PRO A 65 2.27 -24.41 -2.06
N LEU A 66 2.85 -23.30 -1.63
CA LEU A 66 2.09 -22.10 -1.24
C LEU A 66 1.05 -21.65 -2.28
N GLY A 67 1.32 -21.92 -3.57
CA GLY A 67 0.37 -21.65 -4.66
C GLY A 67 -0.94 -22.44 -4.57
N THR A 68 -0.93 -23.69 -4.10
CA THR A 68 -2.15 -24.52 -3.96
C THR A 68 -2.98 -24.09 -2.76
N LEU A 69 -2.33 -23.72 -1.65
CA LEU A 69 -2.98 -23.15 -0.46
C LEU A 69 -3.61 -21.78 -0.74
N VAL A 70 -2.92 -20.93 -1.51
CA VAL A 70 -3.45 -19.63 -1.94
C VAL A 70 -4.63 -19.82 -2.89
N ARG A 71 -4.58 -20.81 -3.78
CA ARG A 71 -5.68 -21.14 -4.71
C ARG A 71 -6.92 -21.65 -3.98
N ALA A 72 -6.76 -22.41 -2.89
CA ALA A 72 -7.87 -22.83 -2.03
C ALA A 72 -8.58 -21.63 -1.37
N LYS A 73 -7.82 -20.62 -0.93
CA LYS A 73 -8.36 -19.38 -0.37
C LYS A 73 -8.99 -18.44 -1.40
N ILE A 74 -8.53 -18.47 -2.64
CA ILE A 74 -9.08 -17.69 -3.76
C ILE A 74 -10.21 -18.48 -4.46
N LYS A 75 -11.19 -18.96 -3.68
CA LYS A 75 -12.49 -19.27 -4.27
C LYS A 75 -13.17 -17.95 -4.61
N PRO A 76 -13.44 -17.62 -5.89
CA PRO A 76 -14.26 -16.46 -6.21
C PRO A 76 -15.65 -16.69 -5.61
N LYS A 77 -15.98 -15.95 -4.54
CA LYS A 77 -17.28 -16.00 -3.84
C LYS A 77 -18.48 -15.65 -4.74
N ARG A 78 -18.25 -15.21 -5.98
CA ARG A 78 -19.27 -14.87 -6.97
C ARG A 78 -18.80 -15.22 -8.36
N ALA A 79 -19.60 -16.00 -9.09
CA ALA A 79 -19.56 -15.98 -10.55
C ALA A 79 -20.08 -14.61 -10.98
N LEU A 80 -19.19 -13.75 -11.48
CA LEU A 80 -19.60 -12.48 -12.07
C LEU A 80 -20.53 -12.79 -13.24
N SER A 81 -21.71 -12.14 -13.24
CA SER A 81 -22.67 -12.32 -14.32
C SER A 81 -22.02 -11.88 -15.64
N GLY A 82 -22.29 -12.56 -16.75
CA GLY A 82 -21.73 -12.21 -18.05
C GLY A 82 -21.99 -10.75 -18.45
N TRP A 83 -23.07 -10.15 -17.94
CA TRP A 83 -23.37 -8.73 -18.08
C TRP A 83 -22.39 -7.82 -17.32
N GLU A 84 -21.99 -8.21 -16.11
CA GLU A 84 -20.98 -7.48 -15.33
C GLU A 84 -19.61 -7.59 -16.00
N ILE A 85 -19.26 -8.76 -16.56
CA ILE A 85 -18.02 -8.94 -17.33
C ILE A 85 -18.05 -8.09 -18.60
N LEU A 86 -19.18 -8.03 -19.31
CA LEU A 86 -19.31 -7.18 -20.50
C LEU A 86 -19.23 -5.69 -20.17
N LEU A 87 -19.88 -5.24 -19.09
CA LEU A 87 -19.74 -3.89 -18.55
C LEU A 87 -18.33 -3.59 -18.05
N LEU A 88 -17.63 -4.57 -17.50
CA LEU A 88 -16.25 -4.44 -17.06
C LEU A 88 -15.29 -4.41 -18.24
N VAL A 89 -15.55 -5.14 -19.33
CA VAL A 89 -14.71 -5.16 -20.53
C VAL A 89 -14.93 -3.93 -21.40
N LEU A 90 -16.16 -3.44 -21.53
CA LEU A 90 -16.47 -2.14 -22.17
C LEU A 90 -16.11 -0.96 -21.27
N GLY A 91 -16.23 -1.15 -19.95
CA GLY A 91 -15.86 -0.16 -18.96
C GLY A 91 -14.35 -0.09 -18.73
N ALA A 92 -13.60 -1.20 -18.81
CA ALA A 92 -12.15 -1.25 -18.58
C ALA A 92 -11.38 -0.21 -19.42
N PRO A 93 -11.63 -0.06 -20.74
CA PRO A 93 -10.98 0.98 -21.52
C PRO A 93 -11.43 2.39 -21.15
N LEU A 94 -12.50 2.57 -20.35
CA LEU A 94 -12.93 3.86 -19.80
C LEU A 94 -12.41 4.10 -18.37
N TRP A 95 -12.36 3.08 -17.52
CA TRP A 95 -11.86 3.18 -16.14
C TRP A 95 -10.36 3.44 -16.11
N LEU A 96 -9.60 2.83 -17.03
CA LEU A 96 -8.15 3.00 -17.11
C LEU A 96 -7.73 4.45 -17.42
N PRO A 97 -8.26 5.12 -18.48
CA PRO A 97 -7.99 6.53 -18.71
C PRO A 97 -8.63 7.44 -17.66
N LEU A 98 -9.77 7.08 -17.07
CA LEU A 98 -10.38 7.88 -16.01
C LEU A 98 -9.52 7.87 -14.73
N LEU A 99 -8.99 6.71 -14.35
CA LEU A 99 -8.04 6.59 -13.25
C LEU A 99 -6.72 7.31 -13.57
N ALA A 100 -6.22 7.16 -14.81
CA ALA A 100 -5.02 7.83 -15.26
C ALA A 100 -5.16 9.36 -15.23
N THR A 101 -6.29 9.90 -15.69
CA THR A 101 -6.58 11.34 -15.63
C THR A 101 -6.72 11.81 -14.19
N ALA A 102 -7.41 11.08 -13.31
CA ALA A 102 -7.50 11.41 -11.89
C ALA A 102 -6.12 11.42 -11.20
N ALA A 103 -5.28 10.42 -11.48
CA ALA A 103 -3.91 10.35 -10.97
C ALA A 103 -3.04 11.50 -11.51
N ALA A 104 -3.13 11.79 -12.81
CA ALA A 104 -2.44 12.92 -13.42
C ALA A 104 -2.90 14.24 -12.81
N LEU A 105 -4.20 14.43 -12.54
CA LEU A 105 -4.74 15.65 -11.94
C LEU A 105 -4.26 15.84 -10.50
N LEU A 106 -4.21 14.77 -9.71
CA LEU A 106 -3.63 14.81 -8.37
C LEU A 106 -2.14 15.16 -8.43
N PHE A 107 -1.40 14.58 -9.38
CA PHE A 107 0.00 14.87 -9.59
C PHE A 107 0.23 16.32 -10.02
N THR A 108 -0.58 16.87 -10.92
CA THR A 108 -0.45 18.27 -11.36
C THR A 108 -0.75 19.23 -10.22
N VAL A 109 -1.80 19.00 -9.42
CA VAL A 109 -2.10 19.83 -8.24
C VAL A 109 -0.93 19.78 -7.25
N TYR A 110 -0.37 18.61 -6.98
CA TYR A 110 0.79 18.47 -6.13
C TYR A 110 2.01 19.22 -6.69
N ALA A 111 2.31 19.04 -7.98
CA ALA A 111 3.40 19.72 -8.65
C ALA A 111 3.23 21.25 -8.65
N LEU A 112 2.00 21.75 -8.83
CA LEU A 112 1.70 23.18 -8.76
C LEU A 112 1.94 23.76 -7.37
N ILE A 113 1.54 23.05 -6.32
CA ILE A 113 1.80 23.47 -4.93
C ILE A 113 3.31 23.61 -4.68
N TRP A 114 4.10 22.61 -5.11
CA TRP A 114 5.55 22.64 -4.94
C TRP A 114 6.23 23.67 -5.85
N SER A 115 5.75 23.84 -7.09
CA SER A 115 6.24 24.86 -8.01
C SER A 115 6.00 26.26 -7.45
N LEU A 116 4.81 26.54 -6.93
CA LEU A 116 4.50 27.82 -6.27
C LEU A 116 5.39 28.05 -5.04
N MET A 117 5.65 27.01 -4.26
CA MET A 117 6.58 27.10 -3.14
C MET A 117 8.00 27.43 -3.63
N ALA A 118 8.47 26.78 -4.70
CA ALA A 118 9.78 27.02 -5.29
C ALA A 118 9.92 28.43 -5.86
N THR A 119 8.90 28.97 -6.54
CA THR A 119 8.93 30.34 -7.08
C THR A 119 8.94 31.38 -5.96
N LEU A 120 8.21 31.15 -4.87
CA LEU A 120 8.27 32.00 -3.69
C LEU A 120 9.68 32.01 -3.08
N TRP A 121 10.29 30.83 -2.90
CA TRP A 121 11.67 30.73 -2.41
C TRP A 121 12.66 31.44 -3.33
N ALA A 122 12.55 31.22 -4.65
CA ALA A 122 13.39 31.87 -5.63
C ALA A 122 13.23 33.40 -5.63
N LEU A 123 11.99 33.90 -5.48
CA LEU A 123 11.71 35.33 -5.39
C LEU A 123 12.34 35.96 -4.14
N SER A 124 12.22 35.31 -2.97
CA SER A 124 12.86 35.80 -1.74
C SER A 124 14.37 35.80 -1.84
N ALA A 125 14.95 34.75 -2.42
CA ALA A 125 16.39 34.70 -2.69
C ALA A 125 16.80 35.82 -3.65
N ALA A 126 16.07 36.04 -4.74
CA ALA A 126 16.37 37.09 -5.70
C ALA A 126 16.31 38.50 -5.08
N VAL A 127 15.32 38.77 -4.22
CA VAL A 127 15.21 40.04 -3.47
C VAL A 127 16.38 40.22 -2.50
N LEU A 128 16.85 39.14 -1.87
CA LEU A 128 18.05 39.20 -1.03
C LEU A 128 19.29 39.52 -1.84
N PHE A 129 19.51 38.78 -2.93
CA PHE A 129 20.67 39.00 -3.80
C PHE A 129 20.66 40.39 -4.42
N SER A 130 19.49 40.90 -4.83
CA SER A 130 19.38 42.26 -5.34
C SER A 130 19.65 43.31 -4.26
N GLY A 131 19.19 43.09 -3.02
CA GLY A 131 19.53 43.94 -1.88
C GLY A 131 21.03 43.99 -1.60
N VAL A 132 21.71 42.83 -1.60
CA VAL A 132 23.17 42.76 -1.40
C VAL A 132 23.92 43.43 -2.56
N ALA A 133 23.52 43.16 -3.80
CA ALA A 133 24.14 43.78 -4.97
C ALA A 133 23.95 45.30 -4.97
N ALA A 134 22.77 45.80 -4.59
CA ALA A 134 22.50 47.23 -4.45
C ALA A 134 23.32 47.87 -3.32
N ALA A 135 23.54 47.16 -2.21
CA ALA A 135 24.40 47.63 -1.12
C ALA A 135 25.85 47.81 -1.60
N VAL A 136 26.39 46.84 -2.34
CA VAL A 136 27.74 46.95 -2.92
C VAL A 136 27.82 48.07 -3.97
N GLY A 137 26.81 48.15 -4.85
CA GLY A 137 26.74 49.20 -5.88
C GLY A 137 26.59 50.62 -5.31
N SER A 138 26.04 50.77 -4.11
CA SER A 138 25.87 52.08 -3.46
C SER A 138 27.20 52.81 -3.23
N VAL A 139 28.30 52.08 -3.05
CA VAL A 139 29.66 52.65 -2.88
C VAL A 139 30.09 53.42 -4.13
N TRP A 140 29.72 52.93 -5.31
CA TRP A 140 30.03 53.61 -6.57
C TRP A 140 29.14 54.85 -6.78
N VAL A 141 27.87 54.77 -6.38
CA VAL A 141 26.91 55.89 -6.47
C VAL A 141 27.28 57.03 -5.51
N TRP A 142 27.85 56.71 -4.35
CA TRP A 142 28.39 57.69 -3.40
C TRP A 142 29.44 58.62 -4.02
N MET A 143 30.26 58.12 -4.96
CA MET A 143 31.27 58.92 -5.66
C MET A 143 30.67 59.96 -6.62
N GLN A 144 29.41 59.78 -7.04
CA GLN A 144 28.72 60.69 -7.95
C GLN A 144 27.85 61.69 -7.18
N ASN A 145 27.04 61.21 -6.25
CA ASN A 145 26.14 62.03 -5.44
C ASN A 145 25.84 61.34 -4.10
N VAL A 146 26.20 61.99 -2.99
CA VAL A 146 26.03 61.43 -1.63
C VAL A 146 24.56 61.16 -1.31
N SER A 147 23.64 62.07 -1.68
CA SER A 147 22.20 61.91 -1.42
C SER A 147 21.61 60.69 -2.15
N SER A 148 21.96 60.51 -3.42
CA SER A 148 21.51 59.35 -4.22
C SER A 148 22.11 58.04 -3.68
N GLY A 149 23.37 58.09 -3.23
CA GLY A 149 24.05 56.98 -2.62
C GLY A 149 23.40 56.51 -1.31
N LEU A 150 22.99 57.44 -0.45
CA LEU A 150 22.29 57.14 0.80
C LEU A 150 20.90 56.54 0.55
N PHE A 151 20.20 57.02 -0.48
CA PHE A 151 18.90 56.47 -0.89
C PHE A 151 19.01 55.03 -1.39
N VAL A 152 20.00 54.73 -2.24
CA VAL A 152 20.24 53.36 -2.75
C VAL A 152 20.66 52.42 -1.61
N LEU A 153 21.48 52.88 -0.66
CA LEU A 153 21.85 52.10 0.53
C LEU A 153 20.62 51.80 1.41
N GLY A 154 19.74 52.78 1.64
CA GLY A 154 18.49 52.57 2.37
C GLY A 154 17.55 51.57 1.67
N GLY A 155 17.42 51.68 0.35
CA GLY A 155 16.66 50.72 -0.46
C GLY A 155 17.25 49.31 -0.41
N ALA A 156 18.58 49.19 -0.48
CA ALA A 156 19.29 47.93 -0.34
C ALA A 156 19.04 47.27 1.02
N LEU A 157 19.09 48.03 2.11
CA LEU A 157 18.81 47.54 3.46
C LEU A 157 17.36 47.08 3.60
N ALA A 158 16.41 47.83 3.03
CA ALA A 158 14.99 47.47 3.01
C ALA A 158 14.74 46.17 2.22
N CYS A 159 15.36 46.02 1.04
CA CYS A 159 15.29 44.80 0.24
C CYS A 159 15.89 43.59 0.97
N CYS A 160 17.06 43.76 1.62
CA CYS A 160 17.65 42.72 2.46
C CYS A 160 16.74 42.34 3.63
N GLY A 161 16.14 43.32 4.31
CA GLY A 161 15.20 43.09 5.40
C GLY A 161 13.96 42.31 4.95
N LEU A 162 13.32 42.77 3.88
CA LEU A 162 12.15 42.10 3.28
C LEU A 162 12.47 40.69 2.80
N GLY A 163 13.65 40.50 2.21
CA GLY A 163 14.11 39.20 1.76
C GLY A 163 14.34 38.20 2.91
N ILE A 164 14.93 38.63 4.03
CA ILE A 164 15.13 37.77 5.22
C ILE A 164 13.77 37.41 5.83
N PHE A 165 12.86 38.39 5.95
CA PHE A 165 11.50 38.14 6.42
C PHE A 165 10.74 37.18 5.49
N GLY A 166 10.91 37.31 4.18
CA GLY A 166 10.37 36.40 3.18
C GLY A 166 10.84 34.96 3.38
N LEU A 167 12.15 34.75 3.58
CA LEU A 167 12.70 33.42 3.87
C LEU A 167 12.19 32.82 5.19
N LEU A 168 12.05 33.62 6.25
CA LEU A 168 11.50 33.16 7.52
C LEU A 168 10.02 32.77 7.40
N GLY A 169 9.22 33.60 6.72
CA GLY A 169 7.81 33.30 6.43
C GLY A 169 7.65 32.03 5.59
N MET A 170 8.53 31.82 4.60
CA MET A 170 8.50 30.62 3.76
C MET A 170 8.87 29.34 4.51
N LYS A 171 9.77 29.40 5.50
CA LYS A 171 10.05 28.24 6.37
C LYS A 171 8.80 27.82 7.17
N VAL A 172 8.00 28.79 7.62
CA VAL A 172 6.74 28.49 8.32
C VAL A 172 5.72 27.90 7.35
N LEU A 173 5.63 28.45 6.13
CA LEU A 173 4.68 27.99 5.11
C LEU A 173 5.00 26.57 4.62
N THR A 174 6.28 26.24 4.40
CA THR A 174 6.70 24.88 4.03
C THR A 174 6.45 23.89 5.17
N ALA A 175 6.76 24.27 6.41
CA ALA A 175 6.46 23.44 7.57
C ALA A 175 4.95 23.19 7.72
N PHE A 176 4.11 24.19 7.47
CA PHE A 176 2.66 24.05 7.48
C PHE A 176 2.16 23.12 6.37
N ALA A 177 2.64 23.30 5.14
CA ALA A 177 2.28 22.44 4.01
C ALA A 177 2.64 20.97 4.27
N VAL A 178 3.86 20.70 4.75
CA VAL A 178 4.32 19.36 5.10
C VAL A 178 3.47 18.76 6.22
N ARG A 179 3.15 19.53 7.27
CA ARG A 179 2.27 19.07 8.35
C ARG A 179 0.88 18.69 7.83
N LEU A 180 0.33 19.47 6.90
CA LEU A 180 -0.98 19.19 6.30
C LEU A 180 -0.95 17.89 5.50
N THR A 181 0.06 17.68 4.66
CA THR A 181 0.25 16.44 3.90
C THR A 181 0.40 15.23 4.83
N VAL A 182 1.23 15.33 5.87
CA VAL A 182 1.43 14.27 6.85
C VAL A 182 0.14 13.97 7.63
N LYS A 183 -0.66 14.99 7.97
CA LYS A 183 -1.94 14.81 8.66
C LYS A 183 -2.95 14.08 7.78
N LEU A 184 -3.04 14.44 6.49
CA LEU A 184 -3.90 13.75 5.52
C LEU A 184 -3.49 12.28 5.35
N LEU A 185 -2.18 12.00 5.21
CA LEU A 185 -1.66 10.64 5.12
C LEU A 185 -1.90 9.81 6.38
N ARG A 186 -1.78 10.42 7.57
CA ARG A 186 -2.13 9.73 8.82
C ARG A 186 -3.62 9.48 8.92
N ALA A 187 -4.46 10.42 8.49
CA ALA A 187 -5.91 10.26 8.51
C ALA A 187 -6.35 9.09 7.62
N THR A 188 -5.84 9.00 6.39
CA THR A 188 -6.11 7.87 5.48
C THR A 188 -5.59 6.55 6.05
N LYS A 189 -4.37 6.52 6.60
CA LYS A 189 -3.83 5.32 7.26
C LYS A 189 -4.66 4.89 8.47
N SER A 190 -5.14 5.85 9.28
CA SER A 190 -5.97 5.56 10.46
C SER A 190 -7.35 5.00 10.07
N LEU A 191 -7.94 5.45 8.97
CA LEU A 191 -9.17 4.92 8.39
C LEU A 191 -9.00 3.47 7.92
N PHE A 192 -7.86 3.15 7.30
CA PHE A 192 -7.58 1.80 6.83
C PHE A 192 -7.34 0.81 7.98
N ILE A 193 -6.61 1.22 9.02
CA ILE A 193 -6.38 0.39 10.22
C ILE A 193 -7.68 0.19 11.01
N ARG A 194 -8.54 1.21 11.06
CA ARG A 194 -9.85 1.11 11.73
C ARG A 194 -10.78 0.10 11.05
N ARG A 195 -10.80 0.05 9.70
CA ARG A 195 -11.59 -0.96 8.98
C ARG A 195 -11.14 -2.40 9.24
N ARG A 196 -9.83 -2.65 9.28
CA ARG A 196 -9.33 -4.02 9.57
C ARG A 196 -9.80 -4.52 10.94
N LYS A 197 -9.84 -3.64 11.95
CA LYS A 197 -10.36 -4.02 13.28
C LYS A 197 -11.86 -4.31 13.26
N GLU A 198 -12.66 -3.56 12.50
CA GLU A 198 -14.09 -3.83 12.34
C GLU A 198 -14.35 -5.18 11.67
N ASP A 199 -13.59 -5.53 10.64
CA ASP A 199 -13.68 -6.83 9.96
C ASP A 199 -13.25 -7.99 10.88
N GLU A 200 -12.22 -7.81 11.71
CA GLU A 200 -11.77 -8.83 12.71
C GLU A 200 -12.76 -9.02 13.88
N THR A 201 -13.51 -7.98 14.27
CA THR A 201 -14.54 -8.11 15.33
C THR A 201 -15.93 -8.51 14.81
N GLY A 202 -16.20 -8.33 13.52
CA GLY A 202 -17.47 -8.69 12.88
C GLY A 202 -17.64 -10.19 12.58
N GLU A 203 -16.55 -10.97 12.55
CA GLU A 203 -16.59 -12.44 12.46
C GLU A 203 -16.69 -13.13 13.83
N ALA A 204 -16.69 -12.37 14.94
CA ALA A 204 -16.70 -12.90 16.30
C ALA A 204 -18.09 -12.84 17.00
N ILE A 205 -19.19 -12.66 16.26
CA ILE A 205 -20.56 -12.66 16.81
C ILE A 205 -21.43 -13.66 16.06
#